data_AF-A0A6P8XA44-F1
#
_entry.id   AF-A0A6P8XA44-F1
#
_cell.length_a   1.000
_cell.length_b   1.000
_cell.length_c   1.000
_cell.angle_alpha   90.00
_cell.angle_beta   90.00
_cell.angle_gamma   90.00
#
_symmetry.space_group_name_H-M   'P 1'
#
loop_
_entity.id
_entity.type
_entity.pdbx_description
1 polymer ?
#
loop_
_entity_poly.entity_id
_entity_poly.type
_entity_poly.pdbx_seq_one_letter_code
_entity_poly.pdbx_strand_id
1 'polypeptide(L)'
;MPQSSFFARSVPFEQIDKLAISGGYSSIYASSEPGVPVVGQWEHRFCRLADTFQSVLDRVYEFEVREDDVWIVTLPKCGTTWMQELSWLVLNNCDFDTAKSVDLTIRSPFLEFNGVVPNVPHDTIEAANALSSPRLIKSHLPAWLLPRQVWTKKPKIIYVYRNPKDAAISYFHHWRGMVGYQGTKADFMHSFIDGYVNFTPCWPHVLDFWQLRHRDHIYFTSYERMKTQLDEVIKDVAHFLQRPVSVEQRQQMIQHLSFESMRDNPACNHAKEFESMKAAAGREVEEFRFVRRGVVGSHKDEMTADVIREFDLWSDINLREYKLHIDDFATYSKFS
;
A
#
# COMPACT_ATOMS: atom_id res chain seq x y z
N MET A 1 2.46 -29.01 16.08
CA MET A 1 2.37 -27.98 15.02
C MET A 1 3.19 -26.79 15.50
N PRO A 2 4.06 -26.18 14.68
CA PRO A 2 4.66 -24.91 15.08
C PRO A 2 3.55 -23.92 15.43
N GLN A 3 3.72 -23.19 16.52
CA GLN A 3 2.76 -22.19 16.97
C GLN A 3 2.72 -21.07 15.92
N SER A 4 1.55 -20.72 15.40
CA SER A 4 1.45 -19.63 14.41
C SER A 4 1.97 -18.33 15.01
N SER A 5 2.68 -17.55 14.19
CA SER A 5 3.23 -16.25 14.60
C SER A 5 2.12 -15.23 14.91
N PHE A 6 0.87 -15.57 14.57
CA PHE A 6 -0.30 -14.71 14.72
C PHE A 6 -1.49 -15.46 15.30
N PHE A 7 -2.43 -14.70 15.85
CA PHE A 7 -3.78 -15.20 16.13
C PHE A 7 -4.83 -14.23 15.57
N ALA A 8 -5.94 -14.80 15.12
CA ALA A 8 -7.06 -14.05 14.54
C ALA A 8 -8.23 -13.99 15.54
N ARG A 9 -8.85 -12.82 15.66
CA ARG A 9 -10.17 -12.67 16.29
C ARG A 9 -11.16 -12.23 15.23
N SER A 10 -12.15 -13.09 14.95
CA SER A 10 -13.20 -12.77 13.99
C SER A 10 -13.98 -11.53 14.45
N VAL A 11 -14.31 -10.67 13.49
CA VAL A 11 -15.14 -9.49 13.74
C VAL A 11 -16.61 -9.90 13.64
N PRO A 12 -17.45 -9.57 14.62
CA PRO A 12 -18.88 -9.81 14.53
C PRO A 12 -19.45 -9.19 13.25
N PHE A 13 -20.27 -9.96 12.54
CA PHE A 13 -20.85 -9.54 11.27
C PHE A 13 -21.52 -8.16 11.37
N GLU A 14 -22.23 -7.88 12.46
CA GLU A 14 -22.90 -6.59 12.72
C GLU A 14 -21.97 -5.36 12.67
N GLN A 15 -20.67 -5.52 12.96
CA GLN A 15 -19.68 -4.43 12.90
C GLN A 15 -19.13 -4.22 11.49
N ILE A 16 -19.27 -5.21 10.61
CA ILE A 16 -18.78 -5.20 9.23
C ILE A 16 -19.90 -5.35 8.20
N ASP A 17 -21.16 -5.47 8.62
CA ASP A 17 -22.34 -5.61 7.76
C ASP A 17 -22.44 -4.43 6.78
N LYS A 18 -22.07 -3.25 7.28
CA LYS A 18 -21.94 -2.03 6.49
C LYS A 18 -20.82 -2.05 5.44
N LEU A 19 -19.81 -2.93 5.59
CA LEU A 19 -18.80 -3.16 4.56
C LEU A 19 -19.39 -3.87 3.33
N ALA A 20 -20.63 -4.36 3.39
CA ALA A 20 -21.41 -4.86 2.24
C ALA A 20 -20.64 -5.77 1.28
N ILE A 21 -19.70 -6.57 1.81
CA ILE A 21 -18.86 -7.51 1.08
C ILE A 21 -19.09 -8.89 1.68
N SER A 22 -19.25 -9.88 0.82
CA SER A 22 -19.28 -11.29 1.20
C SER A 22 -17.92 -11.73 1.77
N GLY A 23 -17.90 -12.37 2.93
CA GLY A 23 -16.71 -12.94 3.54
C GLY A 23 -16.43 -12.35 4.93
N GLY A 24 -15.92 -13.17 5.83
CA GLY A 24 -15.57 -12.72 7.19
C GLY A 24 -14.28 -11.91 7.20
N TYR A 25 -14.11 -11.13 8.26
CA TYR A 25 -12.90 -10.38 8.56
C TYR A 25 -12.42 -10.72 9.96
N SER A 26 -11.11 -10.60 10.14
CA SER A 26 -10.45 -10.83 11.42
C SER A 26 -9.54 -9.67 11.80
N SER A 27 -9.44 -9.42 13.11
CA SER A 27 -8.30 -8.69 13.68
C SER A 27 -7.16 -9.69 13.83
N ILE A 28 -6.07 -9.46 13.12
CA ILE A 28 -4.85 -10.26 13.25
C ILE A 28 -3.94 -9.59 14.27
N TYR A 29 -3.46 -10.36 15.25
CA TYR A 29 -2.55 -9.93 16.31
C TYR A 29 -1.27 -10.75 16.26
N ALA A 30 -0.16 -10.16 16.70
CA ALA A 30 1.08 -10.89 16.92
C ALA A 30 0.96 -11.82 18.15
N SER A 31 1.45 -13.06 18.03
CA SER A 31 1.49 -14.03 19.14
C SER A 31 2.62 -13.75 20.14
N SER A 32 3.61 -12.93 19.76
CA SER A 32 4.74 -12.51 20.57
C SER A 32 5.17 -11.10 20.19
N GLU A 33 6.02 -10.48 21.01
CA GLU A 33 6.56 -9.15 20.73
C GLU A 33 7.22 -9.11 19.34
N PRO A 34 6.85 -8.16 18.47
CA PRO A 34 7.43 -8.05 17.12
C PRO A 34 8.92 -7.74 17.15
N GLY A 35 9.68 -8.33 16.21
CA GLY A 35 11.11 -8.04 16.01
C GLY A 35 11.43 -6.66 15.41
N VAL A 36 10.43 -5.76 15.36
CA VAL A 36 10.52 -4.40 14.84
C VAL A 36 9.83 -3.47 15.83
N PRO A 37 10.38 -2.26 16.10
CA PRO A 37 9.67 -1.29 16.91
C PRO A 37 8.30 -0.97 16.32
N VAL A 38 7.28 -1.04 17.17
CA VAL A 38 5.90 -0.64 16.87
C VAL A 38 5.46 0.45 17.84
N VAL A 39 4.63 1.38 17.40
CA VAL A 39 4.07 2.41 18.29
C VAL A 39 2.99 1.86 19.22
N GLY A 40 2.85 2.41 20.43
CA GLY A 40 1.91 1.92 21.45
C GLY A 40 2.24 0.53 22.00
N GLN A 41 1.28 -0.09 22.67
CA GLN A 41 1.44 -1.45 23.25
C GLN A 41 1.17 -2.51 22.19
N TRP A 42 2.18 -3.33 21.87
CA TRP A 42 2.13 -4.29 20.78
C TRP A 42 1.03 -5.34 20.96
N GLU A 43 0.67 -5.68 22.20
CA GLU A 43 -0.38 -6.65 22.56
C GLU A 43 -1.78 -6.19 22.10
N HIS A 44 -1.96 -4.88 21.92
CA HIS A 44 -3.19 -4.28 21.44
C HIS A 44 -3.15 -3.92 19.95
N ARG A 45 -2.00 -4.11 19.29
CA ARG A 45 -1.84 -3.82 17.86
C ARG A 45 -2.48 -4.95 17.06
N PHE A 46 -3.37 -4.57 16.16
CA PHE A 46 -3.94 -5.48 15.18
C PHE A 46 -3.83 -4.94 13.76
N CYS A 47 -3.97 -5.85 12.79
CA CYS A 47 -4.21 -5.54 11.39
C CYS A 47 -5.53 -6.18 10.98
N ARG A 48 -6.45 -5.38 10.43
CA ARG A 48 -7.71 -5.86 9.87
C ARG A 48 -7.44 -6.51 8.53
N LEU A 49 -7.76 -7.79 8.40
CA LEU A 49 -7.63 -8.54 7.16
C LEU A 49 -8.88 -9.39 6.93
N ALA A 50 -9.24 -9.59 5.66
CA ALA A 50 -10.25 -10.57 5.27
C ALA A 50 -9.81 -11.99 5.70
N ASP A 51 -10.76 -12.87 6.02
CA ASP A 51 -10.45 -14.22 6.51
C ASP A 51 -9.72 -15.07 5.47
N THR A 52 -9.78 -14.69 4.20
CA THR A 52 -8.99 -15.26 3.10
C THR A 52 -7.47 -15.15 3.31
N PHE A 53 -7.00 -14.23 4.16
CA PHE A 53 -5.58 -14.14 4.52
C PHE A 53 -5.09 -15.29 5.40
N GLN A 54 -5.98 -16.00 6.13
CA GLN A 54 -5.56 -17.04 7.07
C GLN A 54 -4.74 -18.16 6.39
N SER A 55 -5.02 -18.48 5.12
CA SER A 55 -4.29 -19.51 4.37
C SER A 55 -2.97 -19.04 3.77
N VAL A 56 -2.69 -17.73 3.78
CA VAL A 56 -1.56 -17.11 3.06
C VAL A 56 -0.59 -16.42 4.02
N LEU A 57 -1.06 -15.97 5.18
CA LEU A 57 -0.31 -15.09 6.07
C LEU A 57 1.00 -15.69 6.58
N ASP A 58 0.98 -16.95 7.02
CA ASP A 58 2.21 -17.63 7.46
C ASP A 58 3.19 -17.74 6.28
N ARG A 59 2.74 -18.09 5.06
CA ARG A 59 3.63 -18.16 3.89
C ARG A 59 4.27 -16.80 3.57
N VAL A 60 3.52 -15.71 3.70
CA VAL A 60 4.04 -14.35 3.54
C VAL A 60 5.06 -14.02 4.63
N TYR A 61 4.75 -14.33 5.89
CA TYR A 61 5.63 -14.02 7.01
C TYR A 61 6.95 -14.81 6.98
N GLU A 62 6.89 -16.04 6.47
CA GLU A 62 8.02 -16.94 6.25
C GLU A 62 8.77 -16.70 4.93
N PHE A 63 8.32 -15.78 4.09
CA PHE A 63 8.90 -15.52 2.78
C PHE A 63 10.41 -15.28 2.86
N GLU A 64 11.17 -15.95 1.98
CA GLU A 64 12.61 -15.80 1.92
C GLU A 64 12.98 -14.45 1.30
N VAL A 65 13.47 -13.54 2.14
CA VAL A 65 13.93 -12.21 1.72
C VAL A 65 15.37 -12.31 1.23
N ARG A 66 15.72 -11.58 0.17
CA ARG A 66 17.11 -11.43 -0.30
C ARG A 66 17.64 -10.09 0.17
N GLU A 67 18.94 -9.98 0.39
CA GLU A 67 19.58 -8.74 0.88
C GLU A 67 19.41 -7.59 -0.11
N ASP A 68 19.34 -7.90 -1.40
CA ASP A 68 19.18 -6.92 -2.48
C ASP A 68 17.73 -6.69 -2.92
N ASP A 69 16.76 -7.23 -2.18
CA ASP A 69 15.35 -6.91 -2.42
C ASP A 69 15.08 -5.42 -2.21
N VAL A 70 14.06 -4.94 -2.91
CA VAL A 70 13.46 -3.62 -2.71
C VAL A 70 11.97 -3.79 -2.47
N TRP A 71 11.48 -3.25 -1.35
CA TRP A 71 10.08 -3.34 -0.95
C TRP A 71 9.38 -2.01 -1.11
N ILE A 72 8.26 -1.98 -1.84
CA ILE A 72 7.34 -0.84 -1.86
C ILE A 72 6.22 -1.13 -0.89
N VAL A 73 6.20 -0.42 0.24
CA VAL A 73 5.22 -0.61 1.31
C VAL A 73 4.35 0.63 1.44
N THR A 74 3.04 0.44 1.46
CA THR A 74 2.08 1.55 1.55
C THR A 74 0.81 1.07 2.22
N LEU A 75 0.08 1.93 2.92
CA LEU A 75 -1.35 1.66 3.09
C LEU A 75 -2.02 1.67 1.69
N PRO A 76 -3.09 0.89 1.43
CA PRO A 76 -3.74 0.91 0.14
C PRO A 76 -4.08 2.34 -0.32
N LYS A 77 -3.84 2.58 -1.61
CA LYS A 77 -4.19 3.83 -2.33
C LYS A 77 -3.34 5.07 -1.96
N CYS A 78 -2.16 4.86 -1.39
CA CYS A 78 -1.18 5.90 -1.10
C CYS A 78 -0.13 6.13 -2.22
N GLY A 79 -0.36 5.67 -3.46
CA GLY A 79 0.56 5.93 -4.58
C GLY A 79 1.49 4.77 -4.96
N THR A 80 1.18 3.56 -4.51
CA THR A 80 1.98 2.34 -4.69
C THR A 80 2.38 2.07 -6.14
N THR A 81 1.43 2.02 -7.07
CA THR A 81 1.66 1.78 -8.50
C THR A 81 2.63 2.81 -9.10
N TRP A 82 2.51 4.07 -8.69
CA TRP A 82 3.37 5.13 -9.19
C TRP A 82 4.81 4.97 -8.70
N MET A 83 4.98 4.62 -7.42
CA MET A 83 6.29 4.35 -6.84
C MET A 83 6.91 3.03 -7.33
N GLN A 84 6.10 2.00 -7.58
CA GLN A 84 6.55 0.75 -8.20
C GLN A 84 7.11 1.03 -9.60
N GLU A 85 6.39 1.77 -10.43
CA GLU A 85 6.85 2.09 -11.79
C GLU A 85 8.13 2.92 -11.78
N LEU A 86 8.19 3.95 -10.93
CA LEU A 86 9.38 4.77 -10.73
C LEU A 86 10.57 3.92 -10.29
N SER A 87 10.41 3.13 -9.23
CA SER A 87 11.50 2.33 -8.66
C SER A 87 11.95 1.22 -9.61
N TRP A 88 11.01 0.62 -10.35
CA TRP A 88 11.33 -0.40 -11.34
C TRP A 88 12.18 0.18 -12.48
N LEU A 89 11.83 1.36 -12.99
CA LEU A 89 12.64 2.05 -14.00
C LEU A 89 14.05 2.37 -13.47
N VAL A 90 14.18 2.85 -12.23
CA VAL A 90 15.49 3.12 -11.61
C VAL A 90 16.34 1.83 -11.51
N LEU A 91 15.73 0.71 -11.09
CA LEU A 91 16.44 -0.57 -10.94
C LEU A 91 16.86 -1.19 -12.29
N ASN A 92 16.09 -0.93 -13.34
CA ASN A 92 16.26 -1.53 -14.66
C ASN A 92 16.79 -0.53 -15.71
N ASN A 93 17.63 0.41 -15.27
CA ASN A 93 18.35 1.35 -16.14
C ASN A 93 17.44 2.16 -17.10
N CYS A 94 16.25 2.53 -16.63
CA CYS A 94 15.22 3.23 -17.41
C CYS A 94 14.80 2.47 -18.68
N ASP A 95 14.65 1.14 -18.61
CA ASP A 95 14.07 0.33 -19.68
C ASP A 95 12.57 0.61 -19.85
N PHE A 96 12.25 1.64 -20.64
CA PHE A 96 10.88 2.04 -20.92
C PHE A 96 10.13 1.06 -21.83
N ASP A 97 10.83 0.26 -22.64
CA ASP A 97 10.21 -0.68 -23.58
C ASP A 97 9.60 -1.85 -22.80
N THR A 98 10.34 -2.40 -21.86
CA THR A 98 9.83 -3.42 -20.94
C THR A 98 8.74 -2.85 -20.02
N ALA A 99 8.91 -1.62 -19.50
CA ALA A 99 7.93 -0.98 -18.63
C ALA A 99 6.55 -0.78 -19.30
N LYS A 100 6.52 -0.57 -20.63
CA LYS A 100 5.29 -0.42 -21.43
C LYS A 100 4.70 -1.75 -21.91
N SER A 101 5.51 -2.80 -22.03
CA SER A 101 5.09 -4.08 -22.63
C SER A 101 4.78 -5.18 -21.61
N VAL A 102 5.43 -5.15 -20.44
CA VAL A 102 5.23 -6.16 -19.38
C VAL A 102 4.42 -5.56 -18.23
N ASP A 103 3.37 -6.27 -17.84
CA ASP A 103 2.46 -5.85 -16.77
C ASP A 103 3.19 -5.63 -15.43
N LEU A 104 2.82 -4.57 -14.73
CA LEU A 104 3.43 -4.19 -13.46
C LEU A 104 3.27 -5.27 -12.38
N THR A 105 2.19 -6.05 -12.40
CA THR A 105 1.98 -7.17 -11.47
C THR A 105 2.99 -8.30 -11.67
N ILE A 106 3.57 -8.42 -12.87
CA ILE A 106 4.66 -9.36 -13.18
C ILE A 106 6.00 -8.75 -12.80
N ARG A 107 6.22 -7.47 -13.13
CA ARG A 107 7.47 -6.74 -12.86
C ARG A 107 7.70 -6.46 -11.37
N SER A 108 6.62 -6.26 -10.63
CA SER A 108 6.61 -5.98 -9.19
C SER A 108 5.37 -6.61 -8.52
N PRO A 109 5.45 -7.91 -8.17
CA PRO A 109 4.34 -8.66 -7.59
C PRO A 109 3.86 -8.06 -6.27
N PHE A 110 2.54 -8.10 -6.07
CA PHE A 110 1.90 -7.85 -4.78
C PHE A 110 1.92 -9.15 -3.98
N LEU A 111 2.83 -9.25 -3.01
CA LEU A 111 3.18 -10.52 -2.37
C LEU A 111 1.98 -11.26 -1.77
N GLU A 112 1.15 -10.55 -1.02
CA GLU A 112 0.00 -11.09 -0.30
C GLU A 112 -1.33 -11.00 -1.07
N PHE A 113 -1.29 -10.85 -2.40
CA PHE A 113 -2.50 -10.68 -3.22
C PHE A 113 -3.44 -11.90 -3.17
N ASN A 114 -2.91 -13.12 -3.03
CA ASN A 114 -3.72 -14.32 -2.81
C ASN A 114 -4.65 -14.21 -1.59
N GLY A 115 -4.30 -13.39 -0.59
CA GLY A 115 -5.16 -13.10 0.56
C GLY A 115 -6.25 -12.07 0.26
N VAL A 116 -6.02 -11.16 -0.71
CA VAL A 116 -6.99 -10.13 -1.11
C VAL A 116 -8.06 -10.70 -2.03
N VAL A 117 -7.65 -11.49 -3.01
CA VAL A 117 -8.55 -12.13 -3.98
C VAL A 117 -8.31 -13.64 -3.91
N PRO A 118 -9.28 -14.42 -3.39
CA PRO A 118 -9.14 -15.88 -3.37
C PRO A 118 -9.18 -16.42 -4.80
N ASN A 119 -8.51 -17.55 -5.04
CA ASN A 119 -8.49 -18.27 -6.32
C ASN A 119 -7.93 -17.46 -7.51
N VAL A 120 -7.01 -16.54 -7.28
CA VAL A 120 -6.21 -15.96 -8.38
C VAL A 120 -5.49 -17.07 -9.15
N PRO A 121 -5.36 -16.96 -10.49
CA PRO A 121 -4.82 -18.02 -11.33
C PRO A 121 -3.34 -18.33 -11.06
N HIS A 122 -2.63 -17.41 -10.41
CA HIS A 122 -1.21 -17.52 -10.12
C HIS A 122 -0.94 -17.21 -8.65
N ASP A 123 -0.02 -17.97 -8.05
CA ASP A 123 0.47 -17.73 -6.69
C ASP A 123 1.47 -16.57 -6.71
N THR A 124 1.14 -15.46 -6.03
CA THR A 124 1.96 -14.25 -6.04
C THR A 124 3.22 -14.38 -5.18
N ILE A 125 3.24 -15.32 -4.23
CA ILE A 125 4.43 -15.63 -3.44
C ILE A 125 5.43 -16.39 -4.31
N GLU A 126 4.97 -17.38 -5.06
CA GLU A 126 5.83 -18.11 -6.01
C GLU A 126 6.30 -17.22 -7.16
N ALA A 127 5.43 -16.33 -7.66
CA ALA A 127 5.82 -15.33 -8.65
C ALA A 127 6.94 -14.42 -8.15
N ALA A 128 6.88 -13.97 -6.89
CA ALA A 128 7.93 -13.17 -6.27
C ALA A 128 9.23 -13.99 -6.06
N ASN A 129 9.14 -15.29 -5.76
CA ASN A 129 10.31 -16.17 -5.67
C ASN A 129 11.01 -16.36 -7.03
N ALA A 130 10.24 -16.44 -8.12
CA ALA A 130 10.74 -16.67 -9.46
C ALA A 130 11.48 -15.46 -10.08
N LEU A 131 11.31 -14.25 -9.53
CA LEU A 131 12.00 -13.07 -10.04
C LEU A 131 13.52 -13.14 -9.83
N SER A 132 14.27 -12.65 -10.82
CA SER A 132 15.70 -12.39 -10.68
C SER A 132 15.96 -11.23 -9.72
N SER A 133 17.07 -11.32 -9.01
CA SER A 133 17.56 -10.25 -8.13
C SER A 133 18.13 -9.07 -8.93
N PRO A 134 18.00 -7.81 -8.46
CA PRO A 134 17.23 -7.40 -7.29
C PRO A 134 15.71 -7.44 -7.55
N ARG A 135 14.93 -7.99 -6.61
CA ARG A 135 13.47 -8.07 -6.75
C ARG A 135 12.82 -6.77 -6.27
N LEU A 136 11.79 -6.31 -6.98
CA LEU A 136 10.94 -5.21 -6.52
C LEU A 136 9.58 -5.76 -6.08
N ILE A 137 9.30 -5.76 -4.78
CA ILE A 137 8.11 -6.42 -4.21
C ILE A 137 7.18 -5.38 -3.61
N LYS A 138 5.87 -5.50 -3.87
CA LYS A 138 4.83 -4.66 -3.27
C LYS A 138 4.21 -5.36 -2.07
N SER A 139 3.97 -4.60 -1.01
CA SER A 139 3.14 -5.00 0.12
C SER A 139 2.29 -3.86 0.67
N HIS A 140 1.15 -4.21 1.26
CA HIS A 140 0.28 -3.35 2.04
C HIS A 140 0.24 -3.73 3.53
N LEU A 141 1.07 -4.68 3.97
CA LEU A 141 1.13 -5.11 5.36
C LEU A 141 1.85 -4.07 6.25
N PRO A 142 1.41 -3.91 7.52
CA PRO A 142 2.14 -3.10 8.48
C PRO A 142 3.50 -3.73 8.81
N ALA A 143 4.40 -2.92 9.38
CA ALA A 143 5.79 -3.30 9.61
C ALA A 143 5.96 -4.67 10.32
N TRP A 144 5.20 -4.90 11.40
CA TRP A 144 5.29 -6.14 12.18
C TRP A 144 4.76 -7.39 11.46
N LEU A 145 4.04 -7.22 10.35
CA LEU A 145 3.42 -8.29 9.57
C LEU A 145 4.11 -8.53 8.21
N LEU A 146 5.08 -7.68 7.84
CA LEU A 146 5.99 -7.97 6.73
C LEU A 146 6.79 -9.26 6.99
N PRO A 147 7.37 -9.90 5.95
CA PRO A 147 8.22 -11.07 6.15
C PRO A 147 9.29 -10.80 7.19
N ARG A 148 9.42 -11.67 8.20
CA ARG A 148 10.27 -11.41 9.36
C ARG A 148 11.73 -11.13 9.01
N GLN A 149 12.20 -11.74 7.91
CA GLN A 149 13.58 -11.58 7.43
C GLN A 149 13.86 -10.16 6.91
N VAL A 150 12.84 -9.35 6.60
CA VAL A 150 13.02 -7.93 6.25
C VAL A 150 13.75 -7.19 7.38
N TRP A 151 13.46 -7.51 8.64
CA TRP A 151 14.04 -6.80 9.78
C TRP A 151 15.45 -7.28 10.13
N THR A 152 15.82 -8.50 9.76
CA THR A 152 17.16 -9.06 9.99
C THR A 152 18.11 -8.79 8.82
N LYS A 153 17.65 -9.03 7.58
CA LYS A 153 18.45 -8.82 6.34
C LYS A 153 18.49 -7.36 5.90
N LYS A 154 17.53 -6.54 6.35
CA LYS A 154 17.46 -5.09 6.09
C LYS A 154 17.56 -4.74 4.59
N PRO A 155 16.76 -5.37 3.71
CA PRO A 155 16.64 -4.91 2.32
C PRO A 155 16.12 -3.48 2.29
N LYS A 156 16.23 -2.82 1.13
CA LYS A 156 15.70 -1.46 0.98
C LYS A 156 14.18 -1.48 1.02
N ILE A 157 13.58 -0.59 1.79
CA ILE A 157 12.12 -0.38 1.86
C ILE A 157 11.81 1.06 1.50
N ILE A 158 10.93 1.26 0.54
CA ILE A 158 10.34 2.55 0.20
C ILE A 158 8.92 2.57 0.75
N TYR A 159 8.67 3.47 1.69
CA TYR A 159 7.35 3.71 2.26
C TYR A 159 6.73 4.97 1.69
N VAL A 160 5.50 4.87 1.17
CA VAL A 160 4.76 6.03 0.66
C VAL A 160 3.53 6.30 1.52
N TYR A 161 3.55 7.44 2.20
CA TYR A 161 2.41 8.01 2.90
C TYR A 161 1.49 8.77 1.93
N ARG A 162 0.21 8.90 2.30
CA ARG A 162 -0.72 9.87 1.69
C ARG A 162 -1.67 10.35 2.78
N ASN A 163 -2.13 11.59 2.69
CA ASN A 163 -3.15 12.12 3.58
C ASN A 163 -4.33 11.12 3.71
N PRO A 164 -4.65 10.64 4.93
CA PRO A 164 -5.69 9.63 5.14
C PRO A 164 -7.05 9.97 4.55
N LYS A 165 -7.43 11.25 4.47
CA LYS A 165 -8.70 11.69 3.85
C LYS A 165 -8.73 11.35 2.35
N ASP A 166 -7.66 11.68 1.64
CA ASP A 166 -7.54 11.37 0.21
C ASP A 166 -7.34 9.86 -0.05
N ALA A 167 -6.60 9.18 0.83
CA ALA A 167 -6.43 7.73 0.76
C ALA A 167 -7.78 7.02 0.93
N ALA A 168 -8.59 7.39 1.93
CA ALA A 168 -9.89 6.80 2.20
C ALA A 168 -10.88 6.99 1.04
N ILE A 169 -10.97 8.20 0.45
CA ILE A 169 -11.78 8.43 -0.76
C ILE A 169 -11.32 7.56 -1.92
N SER A 170 -10.01 7.51 -2.15
CA SER A 170 -9.47 6.67 -3.22
C SER A 170 -9.71 5.18 -2.97
N TYR A 171 -9.80 4.76 -1.71
CA TYR A 171 -10.08 3.39 -1.32
C TYR A 171 -11.55 3.05 -1.50
N PHE A 172 -12.47 3.93 -1.11
CA PHE A 172 -13.91 3.76 -1.38
C PHE A 172 -14.18 3.47 -2.87
N HIS A 173 -13.68 4.31 -3.77
CA HIS A 173 -13.87 4.09 -5.22
C HIS A 173 -13.24 2.78 -5.71
N HIS A 174 -12.04 2.47 -5.21
CA HIS A 174 -11.37 1.21 -5.54
C HIS A 174 -12.18 -0.01 -5.08
N TRP A 175 -12.77 0.03 -3.90
CA TRP A 175 -13.61 -1.04 -3.39
C TRP A 175 -14.94 -1.16 -4.14
N ARG A 176 -15.59 -0.05 -4.52
CA ARG A 176 -16.79 -0.10 -5.38
C ARG A 176 -16.49 -0.77 -6.71
N GLY A 177 -15.39 -0.39 -7.35
CA GLY A 177 -14.99 -0.94 -8.65
C GLY A 177 -14.43 -2.36 -8.60
N MET A 178 -13.73 -2.74 -7.52
CA MET A 178 -13.05 -4.03 -7.42
C MET A 178 -13.94 -5.13 -6.83
N VAL A 179 -14.63 -4.84 -5.73
CA VAL A 179 -15.36 -5.85 -4.93
C VAL A 179 -16.86 -5.60 -4.90
N GLY A 180 -17.33 -4.55 -5.59
CA GLY A 180 -18.76 -4.23 -5.70
C GLY A 180 -19.37 -3.71 -4.40
N TYR A 181 -18.61 -2.93 -3.62
CA TYR A 181 -19.09 -2.32 -2.36
C TYR A 181 -20.41 -1.54 -2.57
N GLN A 182 -21.45 -1.93 -1.83
CA GLN A 182 -22.80 -1.36 -1.93
C GLN A 182 -23.16 -0.37 -0.81
N GLY A 183 -22.33 -0.26 0.23
CA GLY A 183 -22.58 0.67 1.34
C GLY A 183 -22.37 2.13 0.93
N THR A 184 -22.78 3.04 1.81
CA THR A 184 -22.60 4.48 1.53
C THR A 184 -21.13 4.88 1.67
N LYS A 185 -20.78 6.01 1.05
CA LYS A 185 -19.45 6.62 1.21
C LYS A 185 -19.17 6.99 2.67
N ALA A 186 -20.16 7.54 3.37
CA ALA A 186 -20.02 7.91 4.77
C ALA A 186 -19.74 6.68 5.66
N ASP A 187 -20.46 5.58 5.44
CA ASP A 187 -20.20 4.33 6.17
C ASP A 187 -18.78 3.78 5.89
N PHE A 188 -18.30 3.89 4.65
CA PHE A 188 -16.91 3.51 4.34
C PHE A 188 -15.91 4.41 5.07
N MET A 189 -16.16 5.72 5.11
CA MET A 189 -15.28 6.68 5.78
C MET A 189 -15.17 6.40 7.29
N HIS A 190 -16.29 6.14 7.97
CA HIS A 190 -16.28 5.72 9.38
C HIS A 190 -15.58 4.37 9.55
N SER A 191 -15.85 3.41 8.67
CA SER A 191 -15.17 2.11 8.68
C SER A 191 -13.64 2.22 8.51
N PHE A 192 -13.18 3.19 7.73
CA PHE A 192 -11.75 3.47 7.58
C PHE A 192 -11.14 4.04 8.87
N ILE A 193 -11.82 5.01 9.50
CA ILE A 193 -11.43 5.62 10.80
C ILE A 193 -11.34 4.54 11.88
N ASP A 194 -12.35 3.68 11.96
CA ASP A 194 -12.51 2.65 12.99
C ASP A 194 -11.59 1.43 12.77
N GLY A 195 -10.92 1.34 11.63
CA GLY A 195 -10.02 0.23 11.32
C GLY A 195 -10.73 -1.06 10.91
N TYR A 196 -11.85 -0.95 10.18
CA TYR A 196 -12.65 -2.08 9.69
C TYR A 196 -12.40 -2.46 8.23
N VAL A 197 -11.58 -1.70 7.49
CA VAL A 197 -11.17 -2.07 6.11
C VAL A 197 -9.81 -2.78 6.09
N ASN A 198 -9.50 -3.52 5.03
CA ASN A 198 -8.23 -4.25 4.95
C ASN A 198 -7.00 -3.35 5.18
N PHE A 199 -5.99 -3.91 5.86
CA PHE A 199 -4.68 -3.30 6.17
C PHE A 199 -4.71 -2.13 7.17
N THR A 200 -5.86 -1.86 7.80
CA THR A 200 -6.00 -0.83 8.85
C THR A 200 -5.85 -1.45 10.25
N PRO A 201 -5.61 -0.68 11.33
CA PRO A 201 -5.73 0.78 11.49
C PRO A 201 -4.66 1.62 10.75
N CYS A 202 -5.07 2.75 10.18
CA CYS A 202 -4.22 3.59 9.33
C CYS A 202 -3.04 4.26 10.09
N TRP A 203 -3.30 4.93 11.22
CA TRP A 203 -2.24 5.68 11.92
C TRP A 203 -1.12 4.79 12.46
N PRO A 204 -1.41 3.68 13.16
CA PRO A 204 -0.34 2.79 13.60
C PRO A 204 0.49 2.22 12.44
N HIS A 205 -0.14 1.96 11.28
CA HIS A 205 0.58 1.56 10.06
C HIS A 205 1.58 2.64 9.60
N VAL A 206 1.17 3.91 9.57
CA VAL A 206 2.03 5.04 9.17
C VAL A 206 3.12 5.31 10.20
N LEU A 207 2.75 5.34 11.48
CA LEU A 207 3.62 5.73 12.58
C LEU A 207 4.78 4.74 12.79
N ASP A 208 4.54 3.43 12.60
CA ASP A 208 5.60 2.42 12.64
C ASP A 208 6.70 2.74 11.61
N PHE A 209 6.36 3.09 10.37
CA PHE A 209 7.37 3.46 9.37
C PHE A 209 7.94 4.86 9.60
N TRP A 210 7.13 5.78 10.13
CA TRP A 210 7.60 7.12 10.46
C TRP A 210 8.72 7.09 11.50
N GLN A 211 8.60 6.33 12.59
CA GLN A 211 9.69 6.23 13.57
C GLN A 211 10.95 5.54 13.00
N LEU A 212 10.80 4.72 11.95
CA LEU A 212 11.89 4.02 11.27
C LEU A 212 12.54 4.85 10.16
N ARG A 213 11.98 6.01 9.77
CA ARG A 213 12.36 6.78 8.57
C ARG A 213 13.83 7.17 8.48
N HIS A 214 14.51 7.30 9.62
CA HIS A 214 15.92 7.67 9.69
C HIS A 214 16.88 6.49 9.49
N ARG A 215 16.38 5.25 9.45
CA ARG A 215 17.21 4.07 9.14
C ARG A 215 17.68 4.11 7.69
N ASP A 216 18.90 3.64 7.43
CA ASP A 216 19.54 3.73 6.10
C ASP A 216 18.83 2.92 5.01
N HIS A 217 18.17 1.81 5.40
CA HIS A 217 17.43 0.94 4.49
C HIS A 217 15.95 1.34 4.34
N ILE A 218 15.52 2.47 4.90
CA ILE A 218 14.14 2.96 4.79
C ILE A 218 14.13 4.32 4.08
N TYR A 219 13.39 4.44 2.99
CA TYR A 219 13.07 5.70 2.34
C TYR A 219 11.59 6.02 2.53
N PHE A 220 11.30 7.01 3.38
CA PHE A 220 9.94 7.50 3.60
C PHE A 220 9.68 8.71 2.71
N THR A 221 8.57 8.70 1.97
CA THR A 221 8.10 9.85 1.18
C THR A 221 6.58 9.92 1.22
N SER A 222 6.00 10.93 0.58
CA SER A 222 4.57 11.15 0.51
C SER A 222 4.09 11.25 -0.93
N TYR A 223 2.84 10.83 -1.18
CA TYR A 223 2.15 11.03 -2.44
C TYR A 223 2.07 12.52 -2.80
N GLU A 224 1.88 13.37 -1.80
CA GLU A 224 1.87 14.82 -1.92
C GLU A 224 3.19 15.33 -2.49
N ARG A 225 4.33 14.89 -1.93
CA ARG A 225 5.66 15.23 -2.43
C ARG A 225 5.91 14.70 -3.82
N MET A 226 5.50 13.45 -4.12
CA MET A 226 5.56 12.90 -5.49
C MET A 226 4.80 13.79 -6.48
N LYS A 227 3.64 14.33 -6.09
CA LYS A 227 2.84 15.22 -6.92
C LYS A 227 3.48 16.59 -7.14
N THR A 228 4.11 17.17 -6.13
CA THR A 228 4.66 18.54 -6.21
C THR A 228 6.12 18.61 -6.64
N GLN A 229 6.89 17.54 -6.43
CA GLN A 229 8.36 17.53 -6.55
C GLN A 229 8.85 16.21 -7.19
N LEU A 230 8.23 15.77 -8.29
CA LEU A 230 8.53 14.46 -8.90
C LEU A 230 10.01 14.29 -9.28
N ASP A 231 10.66 15.30 -9.88
CA ASP A 231 12.09 15.23 -10.24
C ASP A 231 12.97 14.97 -9.02
N GLU A 232 12.71 15.67 -7.90
CA GLU A 232 13.45 15.47 -6.64
C GLU A 232 13.20 14.08 -6.05
N VAL A 233 11.95 13.59 -6.09
CA VAL A 233 11.65 12.22 -5.64
C VAL A 233 12.37 11.18 -6.52
N ILE A 234 12.48 11.40 -7.83
CA ILE A 234 13.25 10.51 -8.72
C ILE A 234 14.74 10.51 -8.34
N LYS A 235 15.33 11.69 -8.09
CA LYS A 235 16.73 11.81 -7.62
C LYS A 235 16.95 11.08 -6.30
N ASP A 236 16.04 11.27 -5.34
CA ASP A 236 16.11 10.64 -4.04
C ASP A 236 16.02 9.11 -4.12
N VAL A 237 15.09 8.59 -4.92
CA VAL A 237 14.95 7.14 -5.12
C VAL A 237 16.18 6.58 -5.84
N ALA A 238 16.71 7.27 -6.85
CA ALA A 238 17.94 6.90 -7.52
C ALA A 238 19.15 6.87 -6.56
N HIS A 239 19.27 7.88 -5.70
CA HIS A 239 20.30 7.94 -4.66
C HIS A 239 20.14 6.80 -3.64
N PHE A 240 18.94 6.63 -3.09
CA PHE A 240 18.61 5.58 -2.13
C PHE A 240 18.85 4.18 -2.70
N LEU A 241 18.46 3.93 -3.94
CA LEU A 241 18.67 2.66 -4.64
C LEU A 241 20.10 2.49 -5.17
N GLN A 242 20.94 3.53 -5.10
CA GLN A 242 22.32 3.55 -5.60
C GLN A 242 22.39 3.24 -7.11
N ARG A 243 21.44 3.82 -7.85
CA ARG A 243 21.29 3.68 -9.30
C ARG A 243 21.16 5.08 -9.90
N PRO A 244 22.29 5.73 -10.25
CA PRO A 244 22.25 7.10 -10.75
C PRO A 244 21.45 7.17 -12.05
N VAL A 245 20.67 8.25 -12.19
CA VAL A 245 19.87 8.54 -13.39
C VAL A 245 20.30 9.88 -13.98
N SER A 246 20.55 9.90 -15.29
CA SER A 246 20.96 11.12 -16.00
C SER A 246 19.84 12.15 -16.03
N VAL A 247 20.17 13.41 -16.37
CA VAL A 247 19.15 14.47 -16.50
C VAL A 247 18.12 14.09 -17.58
N GLU A 248 18.59 13.55 -18.69
CA GLU A 248 17.78 13.10 -19.83
C GLU A 248 16.87 11.94 -19.44
N GLN A 249 17.41 10.93 -18.75
CA GLN A 249 16.62 9.82 -18.22
C GLN A 249 15.53 10.31 -17.27
N ARG A 250 15.84 11.25 -16.36
CA ARG A 250 14.83 11.81 -15.45
C ARG A 250 13.73 12.56 -16.20
N GLN A 251 14.07 13.33 -17.23
CA GLN A 251 13.06 14.01 -18.05
C GLN A 251 12.11 13.01 -18.73
N GLN A 252 12.64 11.93 -19.28
CA GLN A 252 11.84 10.83 -19.85
C GLN A 252 10.98 10.15 -18.79
N MET A 253 11.53 9.90 -17.60
CA MET A 253 10.79 9.35 -16.47
C MET A 253 9.64 10.26 -16.05
N ILE A 254 9.85 11.56 -15.92
CA ILE A 254 8.80 12.53 -15.57
C ILE A 254 7.65 12.48 -16.56
N GLN A 255 7.95 12.40 -17.86
CA GLN A 255 6.93 12.28 -18.90
C GLN A 255 6.16 10.96 -18.80
N HIS A 256 6.89 9.83 -18.66
CA HIS A 256 6.30 8.49 -18.56
C HIS A 256 5.45 8.32 -17.29
N LEU A 257 5.90 8.90 -16.18
CA LEU A 257 5.26 8.88 -14.87
C LEU A 257 4.18 9.97 -14.71
N SER A 258 3.88 10.75 -15.75
CA SER A 258 2.76 11.70 -15.75
C SER A 258 1.43 10.98 -15.50
N PHE A 259 0.45 11.73 -14.97
CA PHE A 259 -0.86 11.14 -14.66
C PHE A 259 -1.53 10.56 -15.92
N GLU A 260 -1.50 11.30 -17.02
CA GLU A 260 -2.07 10.93 -18.31
C GLU A 260 -1.40 9.67 -18.85
N SER A 261 -0.06 9.62 -18.85
CA SER A 261 0.69 8.45 -19.30
C SER A 261 0.41 7.22 -18.45
N MET A 262 0.46 7.33 -17.12
CA MET A 262 0.15 6.23 -16.21
C MET A 262 -1.30 5.74 -16.33
N ARG A 263 -2.26 6.65 -16.57
CA ARG A 263 -3.68 6.31 -16.78
C ARG A 263 -3.89 5.50 -18.05
N ASP A 264 -3.21 5.90 -19.12
CA ASP A 264 -3.41 5.31 -20.45
C ASP A 264 -2.46 4.14 -20.72
N ASN A 265 -1.47 3.89 -19.85
CA ASN A 265 -0.55 2.75 -19.96
C ASN A 265 -1.20 1.44 -19.47
N PRO A 266 -1.50 0.47 -20.37
CA PRO A 266 -2.13 -0.80 -20.01
C PRO A 266 -1.26 -1.68 -19.09
N ALA A 267 0.06 -1.45 -19.05
CA ALA A 267 0.95 -2.18 -18.16
C ALA A 267 0.88 -1.71 -16.69
N CYS A 268 0.28 -0.54 -16.42
CA CYS A 268 0.22 0.05 -15.07
C CYS A 268 -1.19 0.40 -14.61
N ASN A 269 -2.17 0.49 -15.52
CA ASN A 269 -3.53 0.90 -15.18
C ASN A 269 -4.43 -0.23 -14.65
N HIS A 270 -3.88 -1.46 -14.56
CA HIS A 270 -4.56 -2.65 -14.03
C HIS A 270 -5.86 -3.05 -14.74
N ALA A 271 -6.16 -2.52 -15.94
CA ALA A 271 -7.44 -2.77 -16.61
C ALA A 271 -7.75 -4.28 -16.77
N LYS A 272 -6.77 -5.07 -17.19
CA LYS A 272 -6.88 -6.53 -17.36
C LYS A 272 -7.16 -7.28 -16.05
N GLU A 273 -6.51 -6.86 -14.97
CA GLU A 273 -6.70 -7.43 -13.63
C GLU A 273 -8.15 -7.19 -13.16
N PHE A 274 -8.66 -5.97 -13.34
CA PHE A 274 -10.04 -5.62 -12.99
C PHE A 274 -11.08 -6.33 -13.83
N GLU A 275 -10.87 -6.46 -15.14
CA GLU A 275 -11.76 -7.23 -16.01
C GLU A 275 -11.82 -8.71 -15.57
N SER A 276 -10.67 -9.30 -15.23
CA SER A 276 -10.58 -10.68 -14.74
C SER A 276 -11.29 -10.84 -13.39
N MET A 277 -11.08 -9.91 -12.45
CA MET A 277 -11.76 -9.92 -11.14
C MET A 277 -13.28 -9.75 -11.29
N LYS A 278 -13.72 -8.85 -12.17
CA LYS A 278 -15.15 -8.63 -12.47
C LYS A 278 -15.80 -9.90 -13.02
N ALA A 279 -15.12 -10.58 -13.95
CA ALA A 279 -15.61 -11.84 -14.51
C ALA A 279 -15.70 -12.94 -13.42
N ALA A 280 -14.75 -13.00 -12.49
CA ALA A 280 -14.73 -13.98 -11.40
C ALA A 280 -15.75 -13.69 -10.29
N ALA A 281 -16.02 -12.41 -10.00
CA ALA A 281 -16.89 -12.00 -8.89
C ALA A 281 -18.39 -12.26 -9.16
N GLY A 282 -18.81 -12.41 -10.43
CA GLY A 282 -20.21 -12.66 -10.78
C GLY A 282 -21.19 -11.57 -10.34
N ARG A 283 -20.71 -10.33 -10.12
CA ARG A 283 -21.48 -9.18 -9.64
C ARG A 283 -21.38 -8.01 -10.58
N GLU A 284 -22.42 -7.18 -10.62
CA GLU A 284 -22.32 -5.86 -11.26
C GLU A 284 -21.39 -4.97 -10.43
N VAL A 285 -20.31 -4.49 -11.07
CA VAL A 285 -19.42 -3.47 -10.52
C VAL A 285 -19.56 -2.20 -11.35
N GLU A 286 -19.49 -1.06 -10.68
CA GLU A 286 -19.54 0.25 -11.33
C GLU A 286 -18.35 0.45 -12.27
N GLU A 287 -18.52 1.31 -13.27
CA GLU A 287 -17.41 1.71 -14.13
C GLU A 287 -16.34 2.43 -13.28
N PHE A 288 -15.16 1.84 -13.22
CA PHE A 288 -14.07 2.31 -12.40
C PHE A 288 -12.76 2.29 -13.19
N ARG A 289 -12.02 3.41 -13.12
CA ARG A 289 -10.64 3.49 -13.60
C ARG A 289 -9.70 3.47 -12.41
N PHE A 290 -8.75 2.53 -12.39
CA PHE A 290 -7.79 2.39 -11.31
C PHE A 290 -6.96 3.65 -11.09
N VAL A 291 -6.43 4.22 -12.18
CA VAL A 291 -5.80 5.55 -12.20
C VAL A 291 -6.90 6.60 -12.38
N ARG A 292 -7.48 7.02 -11.25
CA ARG A 292 -8.75 7.76 -11.24
C ARG A 292 -8.60 9.28 -11.48
N ARG A 293 -8.00 10.00 -10.51
CA ARG A 293 -7.90 11.48 -10.53
C ARG A 293 -6.48 12.02 -10.43
N GLY A 294 -5.61 11.39 -9.65
CA GLY A 294 -4.22 11.84 -9.51
C GLY A 294 -4.04 13.20 -8.81
N VAL A 295 -4.98 13.59 -7.94
CA VAL A 295 -5.07 14.92 -7.30
C VAL A 295 -4.87 14.81 -5.78
N VAL A 296 -4.17 15.79 -5.20
CA VAL A 296 -4.08 16.03 -3.75
C VAL A 296 -5.21 16.96 -3.35
N GLY A 297 -5.89 16.68 -2.23
CA GLY A 297 -7.03 17.46 -1.76
C GLY A 297 -8.37 17.04 -2.36
N SER A 298 -8.43 15.92 -3.09
CA SER A 298 -9.66 15.41 -3.72
C SER A 298 -10.79 15.12 -2.74
N HIS A 299 -10.48 14.86 -1.47
CA HIS A 299 -11.46 14.71 -0.41
C HIS A 299 -12.37 15.92 -0.25
N LYS A 300 -11.89 17.14 -0.54
CA LYS A 300 -12.68 18.38 -0.45
C LYS A 300 -13.84 18.41 -1.43
N ASP A 301 -13.74 17.66 -2.53
CA ASP A 301 -14.79 17.57 -3.54
C ASP A 301 -15.84 16.50 -3.22
N GLU A 302 -15.51 15.53 -2.36
CA GLU A 302 -16.26 14.27 -2.25
C GLU A 302 -16.72 13.92 -0.83
N MET A 303 -16.12 14.53 0.20
CA MET A 303 -16.51 14.42 1.60
C MET A 303 -17.35 15.62 2.04
N THR A 304 -18.29 15.39 2.95
CA THR A 304 -18.97 16.49 3.64
C THR A 304 -18.02 17.15 4.64
N ALA A 305 -18.30 18.40 5.01
CA ALA A 305 -17.52 19.12 6.01
C ALA A 305 -17.49 18.39 7.36
N ASP A 306 -18.55 17.66 7.71
CA ASP A 306 -18.65 16.94 8.98
C ASP A 306 -17.68 15.75 9.02
N VAL A 307 -17.68 14.94 7.96
CA VAL A 307 -16.74 13.81 7.82
C VAL A 307 -15.28 14.30 7.77
N ILE A 308 -15.01 15.44 7.12
CA ILE A 308 -13.66 16.04 7.14
C ILE A 308 -13.24 16.37 8.58
N ARG A 309 -14.11 16.99 9.38
CA ARG A 309 -13.82 17.32 10.79
C ARG A 309 -13.59 16.06 11.64
N GLU A 310 -14.32 14.98 11.37
CA GLU A 310 -14.10 13.70 12.06
C GLU A 310 -12.72 13.12 11.76
N PHE A 311 -12.28 13.15 10.49
CA PHE A 311 -10.91 12.75 10.12
C PHE A 311 -9.85 13.63 10.77
N ASP A 312 -10.08 14.94 10.86
CA ASP A 312 -9.15 15.87 11.49
C ASP A 312 -9.02 15.56 12.99
N LEU A 313 -10.14 15.43 13.72
CA LEU A 313 -10.16 15.07 15.13
C LEU A 313 -9.52 13.69 15.38
N TRP A 314 -9.86 12.70 14.56
CA TRP A 314 -9.26 11.36 14.65
C TRP A 314 -7.74 11.40 14.44
N SER A 315 -7.27 12.18 13.47
CA SER A 315 -5.83 12.36 13.22
C SER A 315 -5.14 13.05 14.39
N ASP A 316 -5.71 14.14 14.89
CA ASP A 316 -5.18 14.86 16.05
C ASP A 316 -5.07 13.95 17.27
N ILE A 317 -6.08 13.13 17.55
CA ILE A 317 -6.06 12.18 18.67
C ILE A 317 -4.92 11.16 18.51
N ASN A 318 -4.77 10.57 17.33
CA ASN A 318 -3.74 9.53 17.09
C ASN A 318 -2.31 10.10 17.06
N LEU A 319 -2.14 11.36 16.66
CA LEU A 319 -0.82 11.98 16.49
C LEU A 319 -0.35 12.77 17.72
N ARG A 320 -1.26 13.17 18.61
CA ARG A 320 -0.98 14.03 19.77
C ARG A 320 0.12 13.47 20.68
N GLU A 321 0.08 12.18 20.98
CA GLU A 321 1.09 11.54 21.86
C GLU A 321 2.50 11.63 21.26
N TYR A 322 2.60 11.59 19.93
CA TYR A 322 3.86 11.64 19.20
C TYR A 322 4.31 13.07 18.87
N LYS A 323 3.51 14.09 19.26
CA LYS A 323 3.73 15.51 18.94
C LYS A 323 3.88 15.76 17.43
N LEU A 324 3.07 15.06 16.64
CA LEU A 324 3.05 15.17 15.19
C LEU A 324 1.79 15.87 14.70
N HIS A 325 1.89 16.52 13.55
CA HIS A 325 0.79 17.02 12.76
C HIS A 325 0.71 16.28 11.42
N ILE A 326 -0.48 16.21 10.82
CA ILE A 326 -0.71 15.49 9.56
C ILE A 326 0.19 15.99 8.40
N ASP A 327 0.60 17.25 8.44
CA ASP A 327 1.45 17.88 7.43
C ASP A 327 2.94 17.52 7.55
N ASP A 328 3.38 17.02 8.72
CA ASP A 328 4.78 16.61 8.94
C ASP A 328 5.17 15.49 7.96
N PHE A 329 4.23 14.57 7.71
CA PHE A 329 4.42 13.45 6.80
C PHE A 329 4.43 13.90 5.33
N ALA A 330 3.59 14.87 4.97
CA ALA A 330 3.43 15.35 3.60
C ALA A 330 4.65 16.15 3.13
N THR A 331 5.30 16.88 4.04
CA THR A 331 6.42 17.79 3.76
C THR A 331 7.79 17.16 4.01
N TYR A 332 7.86 15.97 4.60
CA TYR A 332 9.12 15.28 4.87
C TYR A 332 9.91 14.96 3.60
N SER A 333 11.22 15.20 3.67
CA SER A 333 12.20 14.73 2.70
C SER A 333 13.36 14.08 3.45
N LYS A 334 13.81 12.91 2.99
CA LYS A 334 14.89 12.17 3.67
C LYS A 334 16.26 12.84 3.48
N PHE A 335 16.48 13.46 2.33
CA PHE A 335 17.79 13.99 1.92
C PHE A 335 17.81 15.52 1.85
N SER A 336 16.82 16.20 2.44
CA SER A 336 16.78 17.67 2.56
C SER A 336 17.66 18.20 3.68
#